data_AF-A0A1H6AK49-F1
#
_entry.id   AF-A0A1H6AK49-F1
#
_cell.length_a   1.000
_cell.length_b   1.000
_cell.length_c   1.000
_cell.angle_alpha   90.00
_cell.angle_beta   90.00
_cell.angle_gamma   90.00
#
_symmetry.space_group_name_H-M   'P 1'
#
loop_
_entity.id
_entity.type
_entity.pdbx_description
1 polymer ?
#
loop_
_entity_poly.entity_id
_entity_poly.type
_entity_poly.pdbx_seq_one_letter_code
_entity_poly.pdbx_strand_id
1 'polypeptide(L)'
;MYRPVRSPASKGAAANAQRIAGTGGAAASCYPFPVRSRYLSLLLAPALLLAGCHSHPPSLSQLEQKKAEQQALANAQRSQLEQILPPSKNRYMNIHSFDEWQNPYITVQPGMLQIHIMQGDATPGAFGSGGMLRPAGARRQEVDIAFDKLGEAVTSIPQNAWPYGRVVAIEEANHTPKAAEPLVRKNMEQAIATLNDLGIEVYDIGSGNLR
;
A
#
# COMPACT_ATOMS: atom_id res chain seq x y z
N MET A 1 36.77 33.62 -38.11
CA MET A 1 37.95 33.00 -37.45
C MET A 1 37.45 31.85 -36.60
N TYR A 2 37.66 30.62 -37.08
CA TYR A 2 37.21 29.37 -36.45
C TYR A 2 38.33 28.84 -35.54
N ARG A 3 38.03 28.53 -34.28
CA ARG A 3 38.91 27.70 -33.43
C ARG A 3 38.08 26.56 -32.82
N PRO A 4 38.37 25.29 -33.15
CA PRO A 4 37.76 24.14 -32.50
C PRO A 4 38.46 23.82 -31.17
N VAL A 5 37.68 23.56 -30.12
CA VAL A 5 38.20 23.05 -28.84
C VAL A 5 38.13 21.53 -28.85
N ARG A 6 39.29 20.92 -28.60
CA ARG A 6 39.53 19.47 -28.54
C ARG A 6 38.80 18.82 -27.38
N SER A 7 38.18 17.69 -27.69
CA SER A 7 37.84 16.62 -26.76
C SER A 7 39.10 15.82 -26.37
N PRO A 8 39.23 15.36 -25.12
CA PRO A 8 40.04 14.20 -24.79
C PRO A 8 39.17 12.99 -24.43
N ALA A 9 39.46 11.87 -25.11
CA ALA A 9 39.02 10.53 -24.76
C ALA A 9 40.04 9.82 -23.84
N SER A 10 39.62 8.64 -23.35
CA SER A 10 40.37 7.58 -22.64
C SER A 10 40.30 7.67 -21.11
N LYS A 11 40.26 6.58 -20.33
CA LYS A 11 40.11 5.13 -20.57
C LYS A 11 39.86 4.48 -19.19
N GLY A 12 39.02 3.44 -19.17
CA GLY A 12 38.93 2.28 -18.25
C GLY A 12 39.40 2.34 -16.78
N ALA A 13 38.59 1.75 -15.89
CA ALA A 13 38.98 0.59 -15.08
C ALA A 13 37.84 0.07 -14.16
N ALA A 14 37.74 -1.26 -14.11
CA ALA A 14 37.26 -2.13 -13.02
C ALA A 14 35.84 -1.89 -12.45
N ALA A 15 34.84 -2.72 -12.77
CA ALA A 15 34.66 -4.09 -12.25
C ALA A 15 34.70 -4.16 -10.71
N ASN A 16 33.55 -4.01 -10.05
CA ASN A 16 33.35 -4.53 -8.71
C ASN A 16 32.19 -5.54 -8.75
N ALA A 17 32.58 -6.81 -8.76
CA ALA A 17 31.70 -7.95 -8.58
C ALA A 17 31.80 -8.37 -7.12
N GLN A 18 30.76 -8.09 -6.33
CA GLN A 18 30.56 -8.74 -5.05
C GLN A 18 29.32 -9.63 -5.13
N ARG A 19 29.62 -10.91 -5.38
CA ARG A 19 28.79 -12.06 -5.03
C ARG A 19 28.45 -11.98 -3.54
N ILE A 20 27.17 -12.02 -3.20
CA ILE A 20 26.73 -12.61 -1.94
C ILE A 20 25.87 -13.81 -2.31
N ALA A 21 26.39 -14.97 -1.95
CA ALA A 21 25.75 -16.26 -2.10
C ALA A 21 24.91 -16.57 -0.86
N GLY A 22 23.87 -17.39 -1.06
CA GLY A 22 23.18 -18.13 -0.01
C GLY A 22 22.06 -17.34 0.65
N THR A 23 20.85 -17.87 0.83
CA THR A 23 20.40 -19.26 0.83
C THR A 23 18.90 -19.25 0.61
N GLY A 24 18.42 -20.05 -0.35
CA GLY A 24 17.02 -20.40 -0.43
C GLY A 24 16.63 -21.36 0.70
N GLY A 25 15.49 -21.09 1.33
CA GLY A 25 14.71 -22.04 2.11
C GLY A 25 13.25 -21.80 1.73
N ALA A 26 12.77 -22.46 0.70
CA ALA A 26 12.08 -23.76 0.77
C ALA A 26 10.67 -23.60 1.37
N ALA A 27 9.72 -23.55 0.45
CA ALA A 27 8.29 -23.55 0.67
C ALA A 27 7.84 -24.78 1.48
N ALA A 28 6.94 -24.53 2.41
CA ALA A 28 6.13 -25.55 3.06
C ALA A 28 5.20 -26.20 2.01
N SER A 29 5.35 -27.49 1.80
CA SER A 29 4.33 -28.30 1.11
C SER A 29 4.26 -29.66 1.80
N CYS A 30 3.22 -29.83 2.63
CA CYS A 30 2.89 -31.07 3.30
C CYS A 30 1.96 -31.89 2.40
N TYR A 31 2.37 -33.10 2.01
CA TYR A 31 1.44 -34.18 1.67
C TYR A 31 1.88 -35.46 2.39
N PRO A 32 0.95 -36.23 2.99
CA PRO A 32 1.26 -37.51 3.62
C PRO A 32 1.06 -38.67 2.64
N PHE A 33 2.05 -39.56 2.56
CA PHE A 33 1.89 -40.94 2.11
C PHE A 33 2.22 -41.88 3.28
N PRO A 34 1.41 -42.93 3.55
CA PRO A 34 1.75 -43.94 4.53
C PRO A 34 2.49 -45.12 3.88
N VAL A 35 3.24 -45.90 4.69
CA VAL A 35 3.21 -47.40 4.76
C VAL A 35 4.56 -48.03 5.19
N ARG A 36 4.46 -48.84 6.28
CA ARG A 36 5.23 -50.04 6.75
C ARG A 36 6.72 -49.93 7.10
N SER A 37 7.13 -50.15 8.36
CA SER A 37 7.16 -51.40 9.19
C SER A 37 8.42 -52.26 8.99
N ARG A 38 9.37 -52.25 9.94
CA ARG A 38 9.66 -53.30 10.96
C ARG A 38 11.10 -53.18 11.56
N TYR A 39 11.22 -53.67 12.81
CA TYR A 39 12.41 -53.96 13.64
C TYR A 39 13.04 -52.74 14.35
N LEU A 40 12.85 -52.49 15.65
CA LEU A 40 13.08 -53.25 16.91
C LEU A 40 14.55 -53.23 17.37
N SER A 41 14.87 -52.32 18.31
CA SER A 41 15.88 -52.48 19.36
C SER A 41 15.64 -51.46 20.48
N LEU A 42 15.87 -51.91 21.70
CA LEU A 42 15.35 -51.44 22.98
C LEU A 42 16.35 -50.52 23.71
N LEU A 43 15.82 -49.54 24.45
CA LEU A 43 16.28 -48.91 25.70
C LEU A 43 16.61 -47.40 25.70
N LEU A 44 16.08 -46.79 26.77
CA LEU A 44 16.36 -45.49 27.40
C LEU A 44 15.43 -44.30 27.03
N ALA A 45 14.35 -44.14 27.80
CA ALA A 45 13.69 -42.85 28.00
C ALA A 45 14.47 -42.06 29.08
N PRO A 46 14.51 -40.72 29.00
CA PRO A 46 13.43 -39.98 29.64
C PRO A 46 12.92 -38.75 28.86
N ALA A 47 11.61 -38.55 28.96
CA ALA A 47 10.88 -37.32 29.24
C ALA A 47 11.25 -35.98 28.54
N LEU A 48 10.16 -35.30 28.15
CA LEU A 48 10.00 -33.84 28.01
C LEU A 48 10.63 -33.16 26.79
N LEU A 49 9.97 -33.30 25.64
CA LEU A 49 9.87 -32.18 24.69
C LEU A 49 8.42 -32.03 24.20
N LEU A 50 7.48 -31.93 25.14
CA LEU A 50 6.26 -31.15 24.94
C LEU A 50 6.67 -29.68 25.04
N ALA A 51 7.37 -29.16 24.02
CA ALA A 51 7.42 -27.72 23.79
C ALA A 51 6.04 -27.31 23.27
N GLY A 52 5.06 -27.29 24.17
CA GLY A 52 3.79 -26.66 23.91
C GLY A 52 4.09 -25.19 23.59
N CYS A 53 3.65 -24.74 22.43
CA CYS A 53 3.55 -23.32 22.11
C CYS A 53 2.54 -22.69 23.08
N HIS A 54 2.95 -22.41 24.31
CA HIS A 54 2.19 -21.63 25.26
C HIS A 54 2.31 -20.18 24.81
N SER A 55 1.39 -19.75 23.96
CA SER A 55 1.18 -18.33 23.67
C SER A 55 0.80 -17.65 24.99
N HIS A 56 1.78 -17.06 25.68
CA HIS A 56 1.48 -16.25 26.86
C HIS A 56 0.62 -15.07 26.40
N PRO A 57 -0.53 -14.81 27.08
CA PRO A 57 -1.30 -13.62 26.78
C PRO A 57 -0.40 -12.40 27.02
N PRO A 58 -0.46 -11.38 26.15
CA PRO A 58 0.36 -10.19 26.32
C PRO A 58 0.06 -9.52 27.67
N SER A 59 1.10 -9.05 28.35
CA SER A 59 0.93 -8.28 29.58
C SER A 59 0.30 -6.92 29.29
N LEU A 60 -0.34 -6.30 30.30
CA LEU A 60 -0.89 -4.94 30.17
C LEU A 60 0.18 -3.94 29.70
N SER A 61 1.40 -4.06 30.24
CA SER A 61 2.54 -3.23 29.82
C SER A 61 2.91 -3.41 28.33
N GLN A 62 2.81 -4.63 27.79
CA GLN A 62 3.05 -4.89 26.37
C GLN A 62 1.94 -4.31 25.48
N LEU A 63 0.68 -4.33 25.96
CA LEU A 63 -0.45 -3.72 25.23
C LEU A 63 -0.32 -2.20 25.20
N GLU A 64 0.05 -1.58 26.31
CA GLU A 64 0.29 -0.13 26.40
C GLU A 64 1.45 0.30 25.51
N GLN A 65 2.56 -0.45 25.52
CA GLN A 65 3.71 -0.20 24.64
C GLN A 65 3.32 -0.29 23.16
N LYS A 66 2.59 -1.35 22.75
CA LYS A 66 2.13 -1.49 21.37
C LYS A 66 1.20 -0.34 20.96
N LYS A 67 0.30 0.10 21.84
CA LYS A 67 -0.58 1.23 21.57
C LYS A 67 0.21 2.53 21.41
N ALA A 68 1.20 2.76 22.28
CA ALA A 68 2.06 3.94 22.21
C ALA A 68 2.89 3.96 20.91
N GLU A 69 3.43 2.81 20.50
CA GLU A 69 4.17 2.66 19.24
C GLU A 69 3.28 2.92 18.02
N GLN A 70 2.07 2.34 18.00
CA GLN A 70 1.08 2.60 16.95
C GLN A 70 0.69 4.07 16.87
N GLN A 71 0.48 4.73 18.01
CA GLN A 71 0.17 6.16 18.02
C GLN A 71 1.36 7.00 17.51
N ALA A 72 2.59 6.64 17.90
CA ALA A 72 3.78 7.33 17.42
C ALA A 72 3.94 7.18 15.90
N LEU A 73 3.66 6.00 15.35
CA LEU A 73 3.65 5.75 13.91
C LEU A 73 2.58 6.60 13.20
N ALA A 74 1.34 6.59 13.71
CA ALA A 74 0.25 7.38 13.14
C ALA A 74 0.56 8.89 13.15
N ASN A 75 1.13 9.40 14.25
CA ASN A 75 1.55 10.80 14.36
C ASN A 75 2.68 11.16 13.36
N ALA A 76 3.61 10.23 13.13
CA ALA A 76 4.68 10.43 12.14
C ALA A 76 4.11 10.45 10.71
N GLN A 77 3.19 9.54 10.40
CA GLN A 77 2.49 9.50 9.11
C GLN A 77 1.68 10.78 8.86
N ARG A 78 0.95 11.25 9.88
CA ARG A 78 0.21 12.52 9.83
C ARG A 78 1.14 13.70 9.54
N SER A 79 2.26 13.79 10.24
CA SER A 79 3.27 14.85 10.02
C SER A 79 3.83 14.85 8.59
N GLN A 80 3.98 13.68 7.95
CA GLN A 80 4.38 13.61 6.54
C GLN A 80 3.29 14.17 5.62
N LEU A 81 2.02 13.82 5.88
CA LEU A 81 0.90 14.26 5.07
C LEU A 81 0.65 15.77 5.19
N GLU A 82 1.00 16.40 6.32
CA GLU A 82 0.88 17.86 6.51
C GLU A 82 1.63 18.69 5.46
N GLN A 83 2.61 18.11 4.77
CA GLN A 83 3.31 18.75 3.64
C GLN A 83 2.40 18.92 2.41
N ILE A 84 1.36 18.11 2.27
CA ILE A 84 0.34 18.26 1.24
C ILE A 84 -0.58 19.42 1.63
N LEU A 85 -0.98 20.23 0.66
CA LEU A 85 -1.88 21.36 0.88
C LEU A 85 -3.19 20.93 1.57
N PRO A 86 -3.79 21.78 2.42
CA PRO A 86 -5.11 21.51 2.94
C PRO A 86 -6.13 21.34 1.81
N PRO A 87 -7.19 20.54 2.04
CA PRO A 87 -8.21 20.28 1.05
C PRO A 87 -8.95 21.57 0.66
N SER A 88 -9.21 21.74 -0.64
CA SER A 88 -9.92 22.90 -1.17
C SER A 88 -11.23 22.47 -1.81
N LYS A 89 -12.35 22.67 -1.09
CA LYS A 89 -13.70 22.25 -1.49
C LYS A 89 -14.08 22.71 -2.90
N ASN A 90 -13.71 23.93 -3.28
CA ASN A 90 -14.00 24.50 -4.60
C ASN A 90 -13.38 23.69 -5.76
N ARG A 91 -12.35 22.88 -5.50
CA ARG A 91 -11.67 22.07 -6.53
C ARG A 91 -12.32 20.72 -6.79
N TYR A 92 -13.06 20.17 -5.83
CA TYR A 92 -13.55 18.78 -5.90
C TYR A 92 -15.06 18.61 -5.70
N MET A 93 -15.77 19.59 -5.11
CA MET A 93 -17.20 19.45 -4.80
C MET A 93 -18.12 19.33 -6.03
N ASN A 94 -17.67 19.82 -7.20
CA ASN A 94 -18.42 19.73 -8.45
C ASN A 94 -18.07 18.48 -9.28
N ILE A 95 -17.23 17.59 -8.73
CA ILE A 95 -16.80 16.36 -9.41
C ILE A 95 -17.68 15.22 -8.94
N HIS A 96 -18.41 14.62 -9.88
CA HIS A 96 -19.38 13.56 -9.59
C HIS A 96 -19.02 12.22 -10.26
N SER A 97 -17.81 12.11 -10.82
CA SER A 97 -17.33 10.89 -11.45
C SER A 97 -15.87 10.62 -11.12
N PHE A 98 -15.49 9.34 -11.04
CA PHE A 98 -14.10 8.92 -10.91
C PHE A 98 -13.26 9.24 -12.16
N ASP A 99 -13.91 9.50 -13.30
CA ASP A 99 -13.25 9.89 -14.55
C ASP A 99 -12.66 11.29 -14.54
N GLU A 100 -13.33 12.21 -13.84
CA GLU A 100 -12.88 13.59 -13.66
C GLU A 100 -12.05 13.77 -12.38
N TRP A 101 -12.07 12.78 -11.48
CA TRP A 101 -11.31 12.80 -10.23
C TRP A 101 -9.81 12.61 -10.47
N GLN A 102 -9.01 13.57 -10.02
CA GLN A 102 -7.54 13.56 -10.22
C GLN A 102 -6.72 13.25 -8.97
N ASN A 103 -7.30 13.39 -7.78
CA ASN A 103 -6.64 12.97 -6.54
C ASN A 103 -6.58 11.44 -6.45
N PRO A 104 -5.86 10.86 -5.48
CA PRO A 104 -5.95 9.44 -5.22
C PRO A 104 -7.38 9.09 -4.77
N TYR A 105 -7.84 7.90 -5.12
CA TYR A 105 -9.10 7.35 -4.62
C TYR A 105 -8.95 5.88 -4.26
N ILE A 106 -9.85 5.40 -3.41
CA ILE A 106 -9.77 4.06 -2.82
C ILE A 106 -11.05 3.29 -3.13
N THR A 107 -10.89 2.10 -3.69
CA THR A 107 -11.96 1.12 -3.83
C THR A 107 -11.84 0.09 -2.72
N VAL A 108 -12.90 -0.06 -1.94
CA VAL A 108 -12.95 -1.01 -0.81
C VAL A 108 -13.49 -2.35 -1.30
N GLN A 109 -12.69 -3.40 -1.15
CA GLN A 109 -13.06 -4.77 -1.46
C GLN A 109 -13.29 -5.58 -0.17
N PRO A 110 -13.87 -6.79 -0.23
CA PRO A 110 -14.10 -7.62 0.96
C PRO A 110 -12.83 -8.00 1.73
N GLY A 111 -11.68 -8.14 1.05
CA GLY A 111 -10.43 -8.60 1.66
C GLY A 111 -9.24 -7.66 1.54
N MET A 112 -9.38 -6.56 0.80
CA MET A 112 -8.28 -5.66 0.46
C MET A 112 -8.78 -4.27 0.11
N LEU A 113 -7.85 -3.33 -0.01
CA LEU A 113 -8.08 -2.00 -0.54
C LEU A 113 -7.33 -1.87 -1.86
N GLN A 114 -7.94 -1.19 -2.82
CA GLN A 114 -7.29 -0.83 -4.06
C GLN A 114 -7.15 0.69 -4.11
N ILE A 115 -5.91 1.19 -4.19
CA ILE A 115 -5.62 2.61 -4.34
C ILE A 115 -5.38 2.90 -5.81
N HIS A 116 -6.05 3.93 -6.31
CA HIS A 116 -5.90 4.44 -7.67
C HIS A 116 -5.16 5.76 -7.62
N ILE A 117 -4.01 5.84 -8.29
CA ILE A 117 -3.13 7.01 -8.29
C ILE A 117 -2.97 7.51 -9.73
N MET A 118 -3.23 8.79 -9.96
CA MET A 118 -2.94 9.42 -11.25
C MET A 118 -1.43 9.65 -11.39
N GLN A 119 -0.78 8.96 -12.33
CA GLN A 119 0.62 9.25 -12.67
C GLN A 119 0.71 10.50 -13.55
N GLY A 120 1.60 11.41 -13.17
CA GLY A 120 2.01 12.53 -14.02
C GLY A 120 2.68 12.01 -15.32
N ASP A 121 2.63 12.81 -16.38
CA ASP A 121 3.29 12.43 -17.64
C ASP A 121 4.82 12.50 -17.47
N ALA A 122 5.50 11.37 -17.71
CA ALA A 122 6.96 11.27 -17.62
C ALA A 122 7.70 12.05 -18.73
N THR A 123 6.98 12.58 -19.73
CA THR A 123 7.57 13.39 -20.80
C THR A 123 6.65 14.57 -21.13
N PRO A 124 6.84 15.75 -20.52
CA PRO A 124 6.09 16.95 -20.85
C PRO A 124 6.50 17.44 -22.25
N GLY A 125 5.81 16.97 -23.28
CA GLY A 125 5.89 17.46 -24.65
C GLY A 125 4.54 17.97 -25.13
N ALA A 126 4.53 18.84 -26.13
CA ALA A 126 3.32 19.47 -26.70
C ALA A 126 2.25 18.48 -27.20
N PHE A 127 2.59 17.20 -27.33
CA PHE A 127 1.70 16.11 -27.75
C PHE A 127 1.38 15.09 -26.63
N GLY A 128 1.94 15.25 -25.42
CA GLY A 128 1.82 14.29 -24.32
C GLY A 128 0.77 14.64 -23.27
N SER A 129 0.50 15.93 -23.06
CA SER A 129 -0.45 16.39 -22.05
C SER A 129 -1.90 16.13 -22.46
N GLY A 130 -2.44 14.96 -22.09
CA GLY A 130 -3.88 14.69 -22.11
C GLY A 130 -4.54 14.58 -23.49
N GLY A 131 -3.78 14.21 -24.53
CA GLY A 131 -4.30 14.03 -25.89
C GLY A 131 -4.97 12.67 -26.15
N MET A 132 -5.63 12.53 -27.30
CA MET A 132 -6.30 11.32 -27.82
C MET A 132 -5.47 10.03 -27.73
N LEU A 133 -4.14 10.15 -27.75
CA LEU A 133 -3.22 9.00 -27.71
C LEU A 133 -2.99 8.44 -26.30
N ARG A 134 -3.29 9.20 -25.23
CA ARG A 134 -3.03 8.79 -23.84
C ARG A 134 -4.13 9.31 -22.90
N PRO A 135 -5.31 8.66 -22.90
CA PRO A 135 -6.43 9.08 -22.06
C PRO A 135 -6.08 9.01 -20.56
N ALA A 136 -6.80 9.77 -19.74
CA ALA A 136 -6.57 9.84 -18.29
C ALA A 136 -6.60 8.46 -17.61
N GLY A 137 -7.52 7.57 -18.00
CA GLY A 137 -7.59 6.21 -17.47
C GLY A 137 -6.31 5.38 -17.67
N ALA A 138 -5.59 5.56 -18.79
CA ALA A 138 -4.33 4.86 -19.05
C ALA A 138 -3.15 5.35 -18.21
N ARG A 139 -3.33 6.44 -17.46
CA ARG A 139 -2.33 7.00 -16.53
C ARG A 139 -2.61 6.63 -15.07
N ARG A 140 -3.69 5.89 -14.81
CA ARG A 140 -3.99 5.40 -13.46
C ARG A 140 -3.11 4.21 -13.14
N GLN A 141 -2.46 4.27 -11.99
CA GLN A 141 -1.82 3.14 -11.37
C GLN A 141 -2.75 2.59 -10.29
N GLU A 142 -3.05 1.32 -10.39
CA GLU A 142 -3.81 0.58 -9.38
C GLU A 142 -2.83 -0.16 -8.47
N VAL A 143 -3.01 -0.01 -7.15
CA VAL A 143 -2.18 -0.65 -6.15
C VAL A 143 -3.08 -1.35 -5.14
N ASP A 144 -2.90 -2.66 -5.07
CA ASP A 144 -3.60 -3.54 -4.15
C ASP A 144 -2.85 -3.62 -2.82
N ILE A 145 -3.54 -3.32 -1.72
CA ILE A 145 -2.94 -3.31 -0.38
C ILE A 145 -3.84 -3.97 0.67
N ALA A 146 -3.20 -4.42 1.75
CA ALA A 146 -3.88 -4.84 2.95
C ALA A 146 -4.36 -3.62 3.77
N PHE A 147 -5.42 -3.81 4.58
CA PHE A 147 -6.02 -2.73 5.37
C PHE A 147 -5.07 -2.10 6.38
N ASP A 148 -4.22 -2.90 7.03
CA ASP A 148 -3.21 -2.45 7.99
C ASP A 148 -2.09 -1.63 7.34
N LYS A 149 -1.97 -1.70 6.01
CA LYS A 149 -0.98 -0.97 5.21
C LYS A 149 -1.51 0.31 4.60
N LEU A 150 -2.77 0.67 4.87
CA LEU A 150 -3.38 1.89 4.31
C LEU A 150 -2.58 3.15 4.63
N GLY A 151 -2.19 3.36 5.88
CA GLY A 151 -1.44 4.55 6.27
C GLY A 151 -0.08 4.66 5.58
N GLU A 152 0.65 3.55 5.49
CA GLU A 152 1.95 3.49 4.80
C GLU A 152 1.81 3.73 3.29
N ALA A 153 0.78 3.13 2.68
CA ALA A 153 0.53 3.30 1.26
C ALA A 153 0.19 4.75 0.92
N VAL A 154 -0.67 5.41 1.71
CA VAL A 154 -1.10 6.79 1.46
C VAL A 154 0.02 7.79 1.69
N THR A 155 0.90 7.59 2.69
CA THR A 155 2.06 8.47 2.89
C THR A 155 3.14 8.30 1.82
N SER A 156 3.18 7.16 1.14
CA SER A 156 4.11 6.92 0.02
C SER A 156 3.69 7.60 -1.29
N ILE A 157 2.45 8.10 -1.37
CA ILE A 157 1.93 8.77 -2.56
C ILE A 157 2.67 10.10 -2.76
N PRO A 158 3.23 10.35 -3.96
CA PRO A 158 3.98 11.56 -4.21
C PRO A 158 3.07 12.81 -4.16
N GLN A 159 3.62 13.93 -3.72
CA GLN A 159 2.86 15.18 -3.49
C GLN A 159 2.15 15.70 -4.75
N ASN A 160 2.70 15.44 -5.95
CA ASN A 160 2.11 15.84 -7.23
C ASN A 160 0.80 15.12 -7.56
N ALA A 161 0.50 13.99 -6.92
CA ALA A 161 -0.76 13.28 -7.08
C ALA A 161 -1.91 13.90 -6.28
N TRP A 162 -1.68 15.02 -5.57
CA TRP A 162 -2.66 15.68 -4.71
C TRP A 162 -3.14 17.06 -5.22
N PRO A 163 -3.63 17.19 -6.47
CA PRO A 163 -4.07 18.47 -7.01
C PRO A 163 -5.21 19.12 -6.21
N TYR A 164 -5.99 18.38 -5.41
CA TYR A 164 -7.09 18.94 -4.62
C TYR A 164 -6.73 19.23 -3.15
N GLY A 165 -5.51 18.90 -2.74
CA GLY A 165 -5.08 18.89 -1.33
C GLY A 165 -5.36 17.54 -0.68
N ARG A 166 -5.28 17.45 0.65
CA ARG A 166 -5.48 16.21 1.43
C ARG A 166 -6.94 15.75 1.47
N VAL A 167 -7.45 15.29 0.35
CA VAL A 167 -8.78 14.68 0.21
C VAL A 167 -8.66 13.39 -0.58
N VAL A 168 -9.35 12.33 -0.19
CA VAL A 168 -9.36 11.07 -0.94
C VAL A 168 -10.81 10.71 -1.23
N ALA A 169 -11.09 10.32 -2.48
CA ALA A 169 -12.38 9.76 -2.78
C ALA A 169 -12.44 8.28 -2.38
N ILE A 170 -13.60 7.82 -1.92
CA ILE A 170 -13.80 6.41 -1.56
C ILE A 170 -15.03 5.84 -2.27
N GLU A 171 -14.92 4.61 -2.74
CA GLU A 171 -16.04 3.81 -3.25
C GLU A 171 -16.02 2.37 -2.73
N GLU A 172 -17.20 1.77 -2.74
CA GLU A 172 -17.37 0.33 -2.62
C GLU A 172 -17.10 -0.34 -3.96
N ALA A 173 -16.48 -1.53 -3.95
CA ALA A 173 -16.26 -2.31 -5.15
C ALA A 173 -17.57 -2.60 -5.90
N ASN A 174 -17.59 -2.22 -7.18
CA ASN A 174 -18.66 -2.53 -8.10
C ASN A 174 -18.83 -4.05 -8.21
N HIS A 175 -20.06 -4.56 -8.07
CA HIS A 175 -20.41 -5.99 -8.12
C HIS A 175 -20.08 -6.83 -6.87
N THR A 176 -20.03 -6.21 -5.70
CA THR A 176 -19.94 -6.96 -4.43
C THR A 176 -21.15 -7.91 -4.28
N PRO A 177 -20.94 -9.21 -4.01
CA PRO A 177 -22.05 -10.13 -3.79
C PRO A 177 -22.82 -9.77 -2.52
N LYS A 178 -24.16 -9.93 -2.52
CA LYS A 178 -25.03 -9.56 -1.38
C LYS A 178 -24.59 -10.10 -0.02
N ALA A 179 -23.95 -11.27 0.01
CA ALA A 179 -23.42 -11.86 1.23
C ALA A 179 -22.21 -11.11 1.82
N ALA A 180 -21.44 -10.39 0.99
CA ALA A 180 -20.24 -9.67 1.39
C ALA A 180 -20.46 -8.18 1.65
N GLU A 181 -21.60 -7.60 1.25
CA GLU A 181 -21.93 -6.17 1.48
C GLU A 181 -21.77 -5.72 2.95
N PRO A 182 -22.18 -6.49 3.98
CA PRO A 182 -21.99 -6.08 5.37
C PRO A 182 -20.51 -5.97 5.75
N LEU A 183 -19.67 -6.86 5.20
CA LEU A 183 -18.23 -6.84 5.42
C LEU A 183 -17.60 -5.64 4.73
N VAL A 184 -17.96 -5.37 3.47
CA VAL A 184 -17.45 -4.20 2.72
C VAL A 184 -17.83 -2.90 3.42
N ARG A 185 -19.07 -2.78 3.93
CA ARG A 185 -19.46 -1.61 4.72
C ARG A 185 -18.57 -1.42 5.95
N LYS A 186 -18.33 -2.49 6.73
CA LYS A 186 -17.44 -2.42 7.90
C LYS A 186 -16.02 -2.01 7.49
N ASN A 187 -15.52 -2.58 6.41
CA ASN A 187 -14.21 -2.27 5.86
C ASN A 187 -14.12 -0.81 5.40
N MET A 188 -15.20 -0.26 4.82
CA MET A 188 -15.28 1.14 4.40
C MET A 188 -15.24 2.07 5.62
N GLU A 189 -16.00 1.79 6.68
CA GLU A 189 -15.93 2.56 7.93
C GLU A 189 -14.54 2.51 8.55
N GLN A 190 -13.88 1.34 8.51
CA GLN A 190 -12.51 1.20 9.01
C GLN A 190 -11.52 2.03 8.18
N ALA A 191 -11.63 2.00 6.86
CA ALA A 191 -10.78 2.80 5.98
C ALA A 191 -10.99 4.31 6.21
N ILE A 192 -12.24 4.76 6.32
CA ILE A 192 -12.59 6.15 6.63
C ILE A 192 -11.98 6.57 7.97
N ALA A 193 -12.14 5.75 9.02
CA ALA A 193 -11.57 6.05 10.32
C ALA A 193 -10.04 6.20 10.28
N THR A 194 -9.34 5.31 9.56
CA THR A 194 -7.89 5.40 9.37
C THR A 194 -7.49 6.66 8.60
N LEU A 195 -8.19 7.02 7.52
CA LEU A 195 -7.89 8.24 6.75
C LEU A 195 -8.12 9.51 7.57
N ASN A 196 -9.19 9.54 8.36
CA ASN A 196 -9.51 10.67 9.24
C ASN A 196 -8.47 10.84 10.36
N ASP A 197 -7.97 9.73 10.94
CA ASP A 197 -6.89 9.78 11.94
C ASP A 197 -5.58 10.38 11.36
N LEU A 198 -5.30 10.07 10.09
CA LEU A 198 -4.20 10.63 9.32
C LEU A 198 -4.41 12.09 8.88
N GLY A 199 -5.58 12.67 9.15
CA GLY A 199 -5.90 14.07 8.79
C GLY A 199 -6.22 14.28 7.31
N ILE A 200 -6.71 13.23 6.63
CA ILE A 200 -7.18 13.26 5.25
C ILE A 200 -8.70 13.35 5.24
N GLU A 201 -9.27 14.29 4.49
CA GLU A 201 -10.71 14.35 4.29
C GLU A 201 -11.18 13.25 3.34
N VAL A 202 -12.28 12.58 3.66
CA VAL A 202 -12.86 11.57 2.77
C VAL A 202 -14.05 12.14 2.01
N TYR A 203 -14.08 11.96 0.70
CA TYR A 203 -15.18 12.36 -0.17
C TYR A 203 -15.84 11.13 -0.79
N ASP A 204 -17.14 11.00 -0.65
CA ASP A 204 -17.91 9.99 -1.36
C ASP A 204 -18.48 10.62 -2.63
N ILE A 205 -17.89 10.29 -3.78
CA ILE A 205 -18.32 10.78 -5.10
C ILE A 205 -19.74 10.32 -5.43
N GLY A 206 -20.12 9.11 -5.00
CA GLY A 206 -21.44 8.53 -5.26
C GLY A 206 -22.56 9.24 -4.50
N SER A 207 -22.29 9.75 -3.29
CA SER A 207 -23.26 10.54 -2.52
C SER A 207 -23.05 12.06 -2.61
N GLY A 208 -21.91 12.52 -3.12
CA GLY A 208 -21.53 13.92 -3.19
C GLY A 208 -21.20 14.56 -1.84
N ASN A 209 -20.95 13.76 -0.80
CA ASN A 209 -20.78 14.22 0.58
C ASN A 209 -19.40 13.90 1.15
N LEU A 210 -18.99 14.70 2.13
CA LEU A 210 -17.81 14.40 2.97
C LEU A 210 -18.18 13.38 4.04
N ARG A 211 -17.23 12.48 4.35
CA ARG A 211 -17.36 11.41 5.36
C ARG A 211 -16.30 11.51 6.45
#